data_AF-A0A5N7A1R2-F1
#
_entry.id   AF-A0A5N7A1R2-F1
#
_cell.length_a   1.000
_cell.length_b   1.000
_cell.length_c   1.000
_cell.angle_alpha   90.00
_cell.angle_beta   90.00
_cell.angle_gamma   90.00
#
_symmetry.space_group_name_H-M   'P 1'
#
loop_
_entity.id
_entity.type
_entity.pdbx_description
1 polymer ?
#
loop_
_entity_poly.entity_id
_entity_poly.type
_entity_poly.pdbx_seq_one_letter_code
_entity_poly.pdbx_strand_id
1 'polypeptide(L)'
;MTMINAVDETSLAASPTERRNSLEKHLLNRPDPQDLKERHILLDTNVAPSIQAARQELDRQRTTDNLKKHLEHRPDREELVERNILPHTNAAPALQAHARELEKHMLADHLDQKIQNRPQPEDLMAQGILTEDEDPRQPTI
;
A
#
# COMPACT_ATOMS: atom_id res chain seq x y z
N MET A 1 -15.86 -17.74 -17.37
CA MET A 1 -17.27 -17.85 -16.95
C MET A 1 -18.10 -16.98 -17.87
N THR A 2 -18.92 -17.58 -18.72
CA THR A 2 -19.66 -16.92 -19.79
C THR A 2 -20.79 -16.06 -19.21
N MET A 3 -20.65 -14.74 -19.26
CA MET A 3 -21.70 -13.80 -18.87
C MET A 3 -22.67 -13.64 -20.03
N ILE A 4 -23.72 -14.45 -20.05
CA ILE A 4 -24.81 -14.35 -21.02
C ILE A 4 -25.80 -13.28 -20.55
N ASN A 5 -25.38 -12.00 -20.55
CA ASN A 5 -26.32 -10.89 -20.39
C ASN A 5 -27.02 -10.67 -21.74
N ALA A 6 -27.98 -11.53 -22.06
CA ALA A 6 -28.92 -11.29 -23.14
C ALA A 6 -30.05 -10.43 -22.58
N VAL A 7 -30.22 -9.23 -23.12
CA VAL A 7 -31.45 -8.45 -22.96
C VAL A 7 -32.60 -9.30 -23.53
N ASP A 8 -33.74 -9.34 -22.84
CA ASP A 8 -34.92 -10.04 -23.34
C ASP A 8 -35.54 -9.24 -24.49
N GLU A 9 -35.33 -9.72 -25.72
CA GLU A 9 -35.87 -9.12 -26.95
C GLU A 9 -37.28 -9.62 -27.31
N THR A 10 -37.95 -10.36 -26.42
CA THR A 10 -39.33 -10.81 -26.71
C THR A 10 -40.29 -9.63 -26.79
N SER A 11 -41.08 -9.59 -27.87
CA SER A 11 -42.04 -8.53 -28.13
C SER A 11 -43.09 -8.45 -27.02
N LEU A 12 -43.43 -7.24 -26.58
CA LEU A 12 -44.52 -7.01 -25.62
C LEU A 12 -45.90 -7.47 -26.13
N ALA A 13 -46.05 -7.59 -27.45
CA ALA A 13 -47.25 -8.14 -28.10
C ALA A 13 -47.24 -9.68 -28.21
N ALA A 14 -46.18 -10.34 -27.74
CA ALA A 14 -46.08 -11.80 -27.78
C ALA A 14 -47.15 -12.47 -26.91
N SER A 15 -47.49 -13.71 -27.28
CA SER A 15 -48.49 -14.49 -26.57
C SER A 15 -48.11 -14.66 -25.09
N PRO A 16 -49.08 -14.79 -24.16
CA PRO A 16 -48.79 -15.02 -22.75
C PRO A 16 -47.83 -16.20 -22.51
N THR A 17 -47.92 -17.22 -23.37
CA THR A 17 -47.07 -18.42 -23.31
C THR A 17 -45.61 -18.12 -23.66
N GLU A 18 -45.37 -17.35 -24.73
CA GLU A 18 -44.01 -16.98 -25.15
C GLU A 18 -43.33 -16.09 -24.10
N ARG A 19 -44.07 -15.13 -23.53
CA ARG A 19 -43.57 -14.28 -22.44
C ARG A 19 -43.22 -15.10 -21.20
N ARG A 20 -44.07 -16.07 -20.85
CA ARG A 20 -43.81 -16.99 -19.72
C ARG A 20 -42.52 -17.79 -19.95
N ASN A 21 -42.35 -18.35 -21.14
CA ASN A 21 -41.18 -19.17 -21.47
C ASN A 21 -39.88 -18.35 -21.46
N SER A 22 -39.91 -17.11 -21.95
CA SER A 22 -38.75 -16.21 -21.88
C SER A 22 -38.37 -15.88 -20.45
N LEU A 23 -39.35 -15.52 -19.62
CA LEU A 23 -39.11 -15.20 -18.21
C LEU A 23 -38.51 -16.39 -17.45
N GLU A 24 -39.02 -17.60 -17.69
CA GLU A 24 -38.52 -18.84 -17.06
C GLU A 24 -37.03 -19.06 -17.38
N LYS A 25 -36.63 -18.85 -18.64
CA LYS A 25 -35.21 -18.92 -19.05
C LYS A 25 -34.32 -17.91 -18.33
N HIS A 26 -34.77 -16.66 -18.20
CA HIS A 26 -33.99 -15.61 -17.53
C HIS A 26 -33.91 -15.81 -16.00
N LEU A 27 -34.97 -16.35 -15.38
CA LEU A 27 -34.97 -16.66 -13.95
C LEU A 27 -34.04 -17.82 -13.58
N LEU A 28 -33.79 -18.76 -14.51
CA LEU A 28 -32.80 -19.83 -14.33
C LEU A 28 -31.37 -19.31 -14.40
N ASN A 29 -31.11 -18.33 -15.26
CA ASN A 29 -29.79 -17.74 -15.47
C ASN A 29 -29.53 -16.49 -14.62
N ARG A 30 -30.42 -16.17 -13.67
CA ARG A 30 -30.27 -14.97 -12.84
C ARG A 30 -29.03 -15.09 -11.94
N PRO A 31 -28.20 -14.03 -11.82
CA PRO A 31 -27.08 -14.02 -10.87
C PRO A 31 -27.53 -14.19 -9.43
N ASP A 32 -26.64 -14.73 -8.58
CA ASP A 32 -26.89 -14.81 -7.15
C ASP A 32 -26.90 -13.41 -6.52
N PRO A 33 -27.72 -13.12 -5.50
CA PRO A 33 -27.68 -11.85 -4.78
C PRO A 33 -26.28 -11.50 -4.26
N GLN A 34 -25.45 -12.49 -3.90
CA GLN A 34 -24.07 -12.24 -3.46
C GLN A 34 -23.21 -11.71 -4.61
N ASP A 35 -23.30 -12.30 -5.80
CA ASP A 35 -22.58 -11.83 -7.00
C ASP A 35 -22.94 -10.37 -7.34
N LEU A 36 -24.20 -10.00 -7.16
CA LEU A 36 -24.67 -8.63 -7.40
C LEU A 36 -24.11 -7.64 -6.37
N LYS A 37 -23.88 -8.07 -5.13
CA LYS A 37 -23.23 -7.24 -4.10
C LYS A 37 -21.75 -7.04 -4.37
N GLU A 38 -21.05 -8.12 -4.74
CA GLU A 38 -19.63 -8.07 -5.10
C GLU A 38 -19.37 -7.17 -6.30
N ARG A 39 -20.33 -7.11 -7.24
CA ARG A 39 -20.31 -6.18 -8.38
C ARG A 39 -20.80 -4.78 -8.05
N HIS A 40 -21.10 -4.48 -6.79
CA HIS A 40 -21.63 -3.21 -6.33
C HIS A 40 -22.94 -2.77 -7.01
N ILE A 41 -23.75 -3.73 -7.47
CA ILE A 41 -25.10 -3.48 -8.02
C ILE A 41 -26.11 -3.45 -6.88
N LEU A 42 -26.09 -4.46 -6.01
CA LEU A 42 -26.83 -4.47 -4.75
C LEU A 42 -25.94 -3.93 -3.64
N LEU A 43 -26.50 -3.11 -2.75
CA LEU A 43 -25.78 -2.66 -1.57
C LEU A 43 -25.71 -3.80 -0.55
N ASP A 44 -24.51 -4.11 -0.07
CA ASP A 44 -24.33 -5.07 1.02
C ASP A 44 -24.58 -4.41 2.38
N THR A 45 -25.84 -4.11 2.67
CA THR A 45 -26.23 -3.49 3.94
C THR A 45 -27.43 -4.23 4.53
N ASN A 46 -27.42 -4.44 5.85
CA ASN A 46 -28.57 -4.97 6.59
C ASN A 46 -29.60 -3.87 6.93
N VAL A 47 -29.57 -2.77 6.17
CA VAL A 47 -30.29 -1.54 6.44
C VAL A 47 -31.54 -1.50 5.57
N ALA A 48 -32.67 -1.06 6.15
CA ALA A 48 -33.94 -0.99 5.43
C ALA A 48 -33.80 -0.13 4.15
N PRO A 49 -34.42 -0.52 3.02
CA PRO A 49 -34.25 0.18 1.73
C PRO A 49 -34.51 1.69 1.77
N SER A 50 -35.44 2.13 2.63
CA SER A 50 -35.80 3.54 2.78
C SER A 50 -34.69 4.44 3.33
N ILE A 51 -33.74 3.89 4.09
CA ILE A 51 -32.68 4.65 4.77
C ILE A 51 -31.27 4.36 4.22
N GLN A 52 -31.15 3.50 3.20
CA GLN A 52 -29.87 3.17 2.57
C GLN A 52 -29.15 4.41 2.03
N ALA A 53 -29.88 5.30 1.35
CA ALA A 53 -29.31 6.54 0.81
C ALA A 53 -28.80 7.47 1.92
N ALA A 54 -29.56 7.63 3.01
CA ALA A 54 -29.14 8.44 4.15
C ALA A 54 -27.89 7.86 4.83
N ARG A 55 -27.80 6.52 4.93
CA ARG A 55 -26.61 5.86 5.45
C ARG A 55 -25.38 6.10 4.59
N GLN A 56 -25.52 5.97 3.27
CA GLN A 56 -24.42 6.21 2.33
C GLN A 56 -23.92 7.66 2.41
N GLU A 57 -24.83 8.63 2.50
CA GLU A 57 -24.43 10.04 2.63
C GLU A 57 -23.73 10.31 3.97
N LEU A 58 -24.18 9.69 5.07
CA LEU A 58 -23.48 9.77 6.35
C LEU A 58 -22.07 9.18 6.28
N ASP A 59 -21.90 8.02 5.64
CA ASP A 59 -20.58 7.40 5.47
C ASP A 59 -19.68 8.28 4.57
N ARG A 60 -20.24 8.90 3.53
CA ARG A 60 -19.55 9.90 2.71
C ARG A 60 -19.10 11.10 3.55
N GLN A 61 -19.97 11.66 4.38
CA GLN A 61 -19.62 12.79 5.25
C GLN A 61 -18.52 12.43 6.26
N ARG A 62 -18.62 11.25 6.87
CA ARG A 62 -17.58 10.75 7.79
C ARG A 62 -16.23 10.61 7.10
N THR A 63 -16.20 10.06 5.89
CA THR A 63 -14.96 9.93 5.11
C THR A 63 -14.40 11.29 4.68
N THR A 64 -15.26 12.25 4.30
CA THR A 64 -14.81 13.61 3.96
C THR A 64 -14.24 14.35 5.16
N ASP A 65 -14.89 14.26 6.32
CA ASP A 65 -14.45 14.92 7.55
C ASP A 65 -13.12 14.32 8.03
N ASN A 66 -13.00 12.99 7.98
CA ASN A 66 -11.78 12.28 8.32
C ASN A 66 -10.63 12.65 7.37
N LEU A 67 -10.89 12.69 6.07
CA LEU A 67 -9.89 13.12 5.08
C LEU A 67 -9.44 14.57 5.33
N LYS A 68 -10.39 15.48 5.59
CA LYS A 68 -10.09 16.88 5.89
C LYS A 68 -9.16 17.00 7.10
N LYS A 69 -9.47 16.29 8.19
CA LYS A 69 -8.62 16.27 9.39
C LYS A 69 -7.20 15.76 9.10
N HIS A 70 -7.05 14.72 8.29
CA HIS A 70 -5.74 14.19 7.91
C HIS A 70 -4.96 15.14 6.98
N LEU A 71 -5.64 15.87 6.11
CA LEU A 71 -5.01 16.88 5.25
C LEU A 71 -4.52 18.09 6.06
N GLU A 72 -5.26 18.50 7.08
CA GLU A 72 -4.85 19.59 8.00
C GLU A 72 -3.58 19.25 8.79
N HIS A 73 -3.37 17.97 9.13
CA HIS A 73 -2.20 17.49 9.88
C HIS A 73 -1.22 16.73 8.99
N ARG A 74 -1.19 17.04 7.69
CA ARG A 74 -0.32 16.35 6.74
C ARG A 74 1.16 16.68 7.05
N PRO A 75 2.01 15.67 7.35
CA PRO A 75 3.43 15.89 7.56
C PRO A 75 4.12 16.43 6.31
N ASP A 76 5.10 17.29 6.52
CA ASP A 76 5.97 17.79 5.46
C ASP A 76 6.97 16.71 5.02
N ARG A 77 7.56 16.88 3.83
CA ARG A 77 8.54 15.92 3.29
C ARG A 77 9.73 15.78 4.24
N GLU A 78 10.20 16.89 4.78
CA GLU A 78 11.37 16.96 5.67
C GLU A 78 11.13 16.11 6.92
N GLU A 79 9.96 16.22 7.54
CA GLU A 79 9.57 15.44 8.72
C GLU A 79 9.53 13.93 8.41
N LEU A 80 9.08 13.54 7.21
CA LEU A 80 9.09 12.15 6.78
C LEU A 80 10.51 11.62 6.52
N VAL A 81 11.43 12.48 6.07
CA VAL A 81 12.84 12.11 5.89
C VAL A 81 13.55 11.96 7.23
N GLU A 82 13.30 12.88 8.18
CA GLU A 82 13.84 12.77 9.54
C GLU A 82 13.38 11.49 10.26
N ARG A 83 12.13 11.08 10.03
CA ARG A 83 11.62 9.80 10.53
C ARG A 83 12.05 8.57 9.71
N ASN A 84 12.94 8.73 8.72
CA ASN A 84 13.40 7.66 7.83
C ASN A 84 12.28 6.93 7.08
N ILE A 85 11.13 7.58 6.85
CA ILE A 85 10.02 7.05 6.03
C ILE A 85 10.31 7.30 4.56
N LEU A 86 10.77 8.51 4.21
CA LEU A 86 11.20 8.86 2.86
C LEU A 86 12.73 8.95 2.78
N PRO A 87 13.35 8.57 1.65
CA PRO A 87 14.77 8.82 1.43
C PRO A 87 15.05 10.31 1.29
N HIS A 88 16.20 10.77 1.78
CA HIS A 88 16.63 12.16 1.64
C HIS A 88 16.98 12.56 0.19
N THR A 89 17.01 11.60 -0.75
CA THR A 89 17.44 11.84 -2.13
C THR A 89 16.43 12.67 -2.94
N ASN A 90 16.95 13.42 -3.92
CA ASN A 90 16.14 14.14 -4.91
C ASN A 90 15.94 13.33 -6.21
N ALA A 91 16.21 12.02 -6.17
CA ALA A 91 16.02 11.14 -7.30
C ALA A 91 14.52 10.93 -7.58
N ALA A 92 14.18 10.75 -8.86
CA ALA A 92 12.83 10.42 -9.27
C ALA A 92 12.32 9.16 -8.56
N PRO A 93 11.02 9.06 -8.21
CA PRO A 93 10.48 7.94 -7.42
C PRO A 93 10.85 6.54 -7.96
N ALA A 94 10.87 6.38 -9.28
CA ALA A 94 11.24 5.13 -9.94
C ALA A 94 12.71 4.72 -9.73
N LEU A 95 13.61 5.68 -9.48
CA LEU A 95 15.04 5.45 -9.34
C LEU A 95 15.51 5.37 -7.89
N GLN A 96 14.66 5.77 -6.92
CA GLN A 96 15.05 5.82 -5.50
C GLN A 96 15.51 4.47 -4.96
N ALA A 97 14.89 3.38 -5.39
CA ALA A 97 15.25 2.03 -4.99
C ALA A 97 16.68 1.68 -5.45
N HIS A 98 16.97 1.85 -6.75
CA HIS A 98 18.28 1.57 -7.33
C HIS A 98 19.37 2.51 -6.79
N ALA A 99 19.05 3.79 -6.58
CA ALA A 99 19.99 4.74 -6.00
C ALA A 99 20.41 4.33 -4.58
N ARG A 100 19.46 3.89 -3.74
CA ARG A 100 19.73 3.40 -2.38
C ARG A 100 20.58 2.12 -2.40
N GLU A 101 20.29 1.22 -3.32
CA GLU A 101 21.06 -0.02 -3.48
C GLU A 101 22.50 0.28 -3.87
N LEU A 102 22.71 1.16 -4.86
CA LEU A 102 24.03 1.61 -5.26
C LEU A 102 24.78 2.30 -4.10
N GLU A 103 24.13 3.23 -3.40
CA GLU A 103 24.72 3.93 -2.24
C GLU A 103 25.18 2.94 -1.16
N LYS A 104 24.37 1.92 -0.88
CA LYS A 104 24.72 0.87 0.08
C LYS A 104 25.96 0.09 -0.37
N HIS A 105 26.04 -0.30 -1.63
CA HIS A 105 27.20 -1.02 -2.17
C HIS A 105 28.47 -0.16 -2.13
N MET A 106 28.37 1.10 -2.58
CA MET A 106 29.49 2.04 -2.52
C MET A 106 29.98 2.26 -1.09
N LEU A 107 29.05 2.37 -0.12
CA LEU A 107 29.40 2.53 1.29
C LEU A 107 30.09 1.28 1.86
N ALA A 108 29.61 0.09 1.50
CA ALA A 108 30.22 -1.17 1.92
C ALA A 108 31.66 -1.29 1.39
N ASP A 109 31.86 -1.06 0.09
CA ASP A 109 33.19 -1.14 -0.53
C ASP A 109 34.17 -0.13 0.08
N HIS A 110 33.70 1.10 0.35
CA HIS A 110 34.49 2.14 1.01
C HIS A 110 34.86 1.78 2.45
N LEU A 111 33.90 1.22 3.19
CA LEU A 111 34.13 0.77 4.55
C LEU A 111 35.15 -0.37 4.59
N ASP A 112 35.03 -1.34 3.69
CA ASP A 112 35.95 -2.48 3.59
C ASP A 112 37.39 -2.01 3.33
N GLN A 113 37.60 -1.06 2.43
CA GLN A 113 38.92 -0.48 2.18
C GLN A 113 39.50 0.21 3.43
N LYS A 114 38.68 0.92 4.21
CA LYS A 114 39.12 1.57 5.45
C LYS A 114 39.46 0.56 6.55
N ILE A 115 38.70 -0.52 6.64
CA ILE A 115 38.94 -1.59 7.60
C ILE A 115 40.22 -2.36 7.24
N GLN A 116 40.48 -2.61 5.96
CA GLN A 116 41.73 -3.24 5.52
C GLN A 116 42.97 -2.44 5.89
N ASN A 117 42.89 -1.10 5.80
CA ASN A 117 43.98 -0.19 6.17
C ASN A 117 43.92 0.24 7.64
N ARG A 118 43.27 -0.53 8.51
CA ARG A 118 43.15 -0.19 9.93
C ARG A 118 44.54 -0.25 10.59
N PRO A 119 45.01 0.86 11.21
CA PRO A 119 46.30 0.89 11.89
C PRO A 119 46.31 -0.09 13.07
N GLN A 120 47.48 -0.66 13.36
CA GLN A 120 47.63 -1.55 14.49
C GLN A 120 47.69 -0.75 15.81
N PRO A 121 47.37 -1.36 16.96
CA PRO A 121 47.44 -0.70 18.26
C PRO A 121 48.80 -0.02 18.54
N GLU A 122 49.90 -0.63 18.07
CA GLU A 122 51.25 -0.06 18.22
C GLU A 122 51.44 1.25 17.49
N ASP A 123 50.88 1.37 16.29
CA ASP A 123 50.93 2.60 15.50
C ASP A 123 50.20 3.74 16.23
N LEU A 124 49.12 3.41 16.95
CA LEU A 124 48.35 4.37 17.74
C LEU A 124 49.07 4.78 19.04
N MET A 125 49.79 3.85 19.68
CA MET A 125 50.64 4.16 20.83
C MET A 125 51.81 5.07 20.44
N ALA A 126 52.45 4.80 19.29
CA ALA A 126 53.52 5.64 18.77
C ALA A 126 53.05 7.07 18.44
N GLN A 127 51.78 7.23 18.06
CA GLN A 127 51.15 8.53 17.83
C GLN A 127 50.65 9.21 19.12
N GLY A 128 50.80 8.56 20.28
CA GLY A 128 50.35 9.07 21.58
C GLY A 128 48.83 9.10 21.76
N ILE A 129 48.09 8.35 20.93
CA ILE A 129 46.63 8.26 20.98
C ILE A 129 46.18 7.20 21.99
N LEU A 130 46.93 6.10 22.10
CA LEU A 130 46.65 4.97 22.98
C LEU A 130 47.75 4.85 24.04
N THR A 131 47.40 4.55 25.29
CA THR A 131 48.37 4.20 26.35
C THR A 131 48.58 2.69 26.41
N GLU A 132 49.67 2.23 27.05
CA GLU A 132 49.96 0.78 27.18
C GLU A 132 48.86 0.03 27.95
N ASP A 133 48.20 0.70 28.89
CA ASP A 133 47.10 0.14 29.69
C ASP A 133 45.79 -0.03 28.89
N GLU A 134 45.67 0.67 27.76
CA GLU A 134 44.49 0.69 26.90
C GLU A 134 44.65 -0.20 25.64
N ASP A 135 45.70 -1.04 25.57
CA ASP A 135 45.92 -1.94 24.43
C ASP A 135 44.78 -2.96 24.29
N PRO A 136 43.98 -2.93 23.21
CA PRO A 136 42.86 -3.84 23.01
C PRO A 136 43.26 -5.32 22.86
N ARG A 137 44.56 -5.62 22.73
CA ARG A 137 45.09 -6.99 22.68
C ARG A 137 45.36 -7.57 24.07
N GLN A 138 45.43 -6.71 25.09
CA GLN A 138 45.61 -7.10 26.49
C GLN A 138 44.44 -6.57 27.30
N PRO A 139 43.26 -7.23 27.24
CA PRO A 139 42.12 -6.81 28.02
C PRO A 139 42.46 -6.88 29.51
N THR A 140 42.36 -5.75 30.22
CA THR A 140 42.40 -5.71 31.67
C THR A 140 41.19 -6.47 32.22
N ILE A 141 41.42 -7.49 33.05
CA ILE A 141 40.37 -8.19 33.82
C ILE A 141 39.68 -7.20 34.75
#